data_AF-A0A951ZH69-F1
#
_entry.id   AF-A0A951ZH69-F1
#
_cell.length_a   1.000
_cell.length_b   1.000
_cell.length_c   1.000
_cell.angle_alpha   90.00
_cell.angle_beta   90.00
_cell.angle_gamma   90.00
#
_symmetry.space_group_name_H-M   'P 1'
#
loop_
_entity.id
_entity.type
_entity.pdbx_description
1 polymer ?
#
loop_
_entity_poly.entity_id
_entity_poly.type
_entity_poly.pdbx_seq_one_letter_code
_entity_poly.pdbx_strand_id
1 'polypeptide(L)' 'MRLLHEPVEPHFVYLSWAVRKLTPTQTKYIKLFYGAATLHELERTVDGKRHGVEVRT' A
#
# COMPACT_ATOMS: atom_id res chain seq x y z
N MET A 1 -6.69 10.34 32.00
CA MET A 1 -6.62 10.30 30.52
C MET A 1 -7.90 9.63 30.04
N ARG A 2 -8.77 10.33 29.30
CA ARG A 2 -10.06 9.78 28.82
C ARG A 2 -10.00 9.74 27.29
N LEU A 3 -10.30 8.59 26.70
CA LEU A 3 -10.41 8.45 25.25
C LEU A 3 -11.62 9.29 24.79
N LEU A 4 -11.41 10.16 23.80
CA LEU A 4 -12.48 10.98 23.21
C LEU A 4 -13.38 10.16 22.27
N HIS A 5 -12.87 9.04 21.76
CA HIS A 5 -13.60 8.05 20.99
C HIS A 5 -13.12 6.66 21.36
N GLU A 6 -14.05 5.71 21.44
CA GLU A 6 -13.70 4.29 21.51
C GLU A 6 -12.98 3.89 20.21
N PRO A 7 -11.87 3.12 20.30
CA PRO A 7 -11.23 2.57 19.11
C PRO A 7 -12.22 1.65 18.42
N VAL A 8 -12.72 2.06 17.25
CA VAL A 8 -13.55 1.22 16.39
C VAL A 8 -12.67 0.54 15.35
N GLU A 9 -13.12 -0.61 14.83
CA GLU A 9 -12.51 -1.30 13.69
C GLU A 9 -12.25 -0.27 12.58
N PRO A 10 -11.01 -0.07 12.11
CA PRO A 10 -10.70 0.94 11.12
C PRO A 10 -11.54 0.72 9.85
N HIS A 11 -12.18 1.77 9.36
CA HIS A 11 -12.78 1.72 8.03
C HIS A 11 -11.67 1.49 7.00
N PHE A 12 -11.84 0.47 6.17
CA PHE A 12 -10.87 0.03 5.16
C PHE A 12 -10.28 1.21 4.39
N VAL A 13 -8.95 1.35 4.43
CA VAL A 13 -8.23 2.40 3.71
C VAL A 13 -7.82 1.87 2.34
N TYR A 14 -8.39 2.44 1.28
CA TYR A 14 -7.99 2.16 -0.09
C TYR A 14 -6.82 3.08 -0.48
N LEU A 15 -5.63 2.52 -0.64
CA LEU A 15 -4.47 3.25 -1.14
C LEU A 15 -4.27 2.95 -2.63
N SER A 16 -4.58 3.92 -3.50
CA SER A 16 -4.24 3.86 -4.92
C SER A 16 -2.97 4.66 -5.21
N TRP A 17 -1.97 4.04 -5.82
CA TRP A 17 -0.67 4.66 -6.11
C TRP A 17 -0.50 4.78 -7.63
N ALA A 18 -0.23 5.99 -8.13
CA ALA A 18 0.12 6.22 -9.54
C ALA A 18 1.60 6.61 -9.65
N VAL A 19 2.50 5.66 -9.38
CA VAL A 19 3.96 5.86 -9.55
C VAL A 19 4.43 5.22 -10.85
N ARG A 20 5.46 5.79 -11.49
CA ARG A 20 6.10 5.22 -12.70
C ARG A 20 7.23 4.25 -12.38
N LYS A 21 7.84 4.41 -11.20
CA LYS A 21 8.87 3.53 -10.65
C LYS A 21 8.87 3.74 -9.13
N LEU A 22 9.10 2.66 -8.38
CA LEU A 22 9.27 2.75 -6.93
C LEU A 22 10.64 3.35 -6.60
N THR A 23 10.67 4.29 -5.67
CA THR A 23 11.92 4.78 -5.08
C THR A 23 12.43 3.77 -4.04
N PRO A 24 13.75 3.72 -3.76
CA PRO A 24 14.29 2.83 -2.73
C PRO A 24 13.64 3.01 -1.35
N THR A 25 13.28 4.25 -1.00
CA THR A 25 12.55 4.56 0.23
C THR A 25 11.15 3.94 0.22
N GLN A 26 10.42 4.04 -0.89
CA GLN A 26 9.10 3.42 -1.03
C GLN A 26 9.21 1.89 -0.94
N THR A 27 10.17 1.28 -1.63
CA THR A 27 10.45 -0.16 -1.55
C THR A 27 10.68 -0.62 -0.11
N LYS A 28 11.49 0.13 0.66
CA LYS A 28 11.77 -0.17 2.07
C LYS A 28 10.48 -0.19 2.90
N TYR A 29 9.65 0.84 2.78
CA TYR A 29 8.43 0.95 3.58
C TYR A 29 7.31 0.01 3.12
N ILE A 30 7.17 -0.21 1.82
CA ILE A 30 6.21 -1.18 1.28
C ILE A 30 6.54 -2.58 1.79
N LYS A 31 7.80 -2.99 1.72
CA LYS A 31 8.23 -4.30 2.25
C LYS A 31 8.00 -4.41 3.76
N LEU A 32 8.23 -3.33 4.52
CA LEU A 32 8.09 -3.31 5.97
C LEU A 32 6.62 -3.45 6.40
N PHE A 33 5.71 -2.72 5.76
CA PHE A 33 4.31 -2.63 6.20
C PHE A 33 3.37 -3.62 5.48
N TYR A 34 3.66 -3.95 4.22
CA TYR A 34 2.79 -4.77 3.38
C TYR A 34 3.44 -6.08 2.93
N GLY A 35 4.70 -6.31 3.32
CA GLY A 35 5.43 -7.53 3.01
C GLY A 35 6.00 -7.57 1.59
N ALA A 36 6.80 -8.61 1.35
CA ALA A 36 7.49 -8.79 0.07
C ALA A 36 6.54 -9.16 -1.08
N ALA A 37 5.43 -9.85 -0.79
CA ALA A 37 4.45 -10.24 -1.81
C ALA A 37 3.80 -9.00 -2.45
N THR A 38 3.33 -8.06 -1.62
CA THR A 38 2.77 -6.79 -2.09
C THR A 38 3.79 -5.95 -2.85
N LEU A 39 5.05 -5.92 -2.40
CA LEU A 39 6.11 -5.23 -3.13
C LEU A 39 6.30 -5.80 -4.54
N HIS A 40 6.34 -7.13 -4.67
CA HIS A 40 6.54 -7.79 -5.96
C HIS A 40 5.34 -7.60 -6.91
N GLU A 41 4.12 -7.58 -6.38
CA GLU A 41 2.93 -7.21 -7.16
C GLU A 41 2.96 -5.76 -7.64
N LEU A 42 3.38 -4.85 -6.77
CA LEU A 42 3.57 -3.46 -7.15
C LEU A 42 4.64 -3.34 -8.24
N GLU A 43 5.83 -3.93 -8.07
CA GLU A 43 6.91 -3.91 -9.07
C GLU A 43 6.44 -4.39 -10.46
N ARG A 44 5.66 -5.47 -10.53
CA ARG A 44 5.04 -5.95 -11.77
C ARG A 44 4.10 -4.93 -12.41
N THR A 45 3.39 -4.15 -11.59
CA THR A 45 2.41 -3.15 -12.06
C THR A 45 3.07 -1.82 -12.42
N VAL A 46 4.15 -1.44 -11.73
CA VAL A 46 4.82 -0.16 -11.97
C VAL A 46 5.67 -0.19 -13.25
N ASP A 47 6.26 -1.35 -13.57
CA ASP A 47 7.10 -1.53 -14.77
C ASP A 47 6.27 -1.58 -16.07
N GLY A 48 4.99 -1.97 -15.97
CA GLY A 48 4.06 -2.07 -17.09
C GLY A 48 2.88 -1.12 -16.97
N LYS A 49 3.02 0.13 -17.45
CA LYS A 49 1.91 1.08 -17.78
C LYS A 49 0.71 1.09 -16.80
N ARG A 50 0.62 2.14 -15.97
CA ARG A 50 -0.63 2.84 -15.58
C ARG A 50 -1.86 1.95 -15.36
N HIS A 51 -1.88 1.05 -14.37
CA HIS A 51 -3.15 0.47 -13.94
C HIS A 51 -3.15 0.33 -12.42
N GLY A 52 -4.22 0.85 -11.80
CA GLY A 52 -4.43 0.77 -10.36
C GLY A 52 -4.51 -0.68 -9.91
N VAL A 53 -3.74 -1.02 -8.88
CA VAL A 53 -3.82 -2.34 -8.24
C VAL A 53 -5.03 -2.30 -7.30
N GLU A 54 -6.07 -3.05 -7.63
CA GLU A 54 -7.19 -3.35 -6.74
C GLU A 54 -6.82 -4.61 -5.95
N VAL A 55 -6.26 -4.44 -4.75
CA VAL A 55 -6.01 -5.56 -3.84
C VAL A 55 -7.35 -5.96 -3.24
N ARG A 56 -7.93 -7.05 -3.73
CA ARG A 56 -9.16 -7.64 -3.19
C ARG A 56 -8.81 -8.61 -2.06
N THR A 57 -9.43 -8.42 -0.89
CA THR A 57 -9.51 -9.43 0.17
C THR A 57 -10.95 -9.89 0.36
#